data_AF-A0A6N0HSH5-F1
#
_entry.id   AF-A0A6N0HSH5-F1
#
_cell.length_a   1.000
_cell.length_b   1.000
_cell.length_c   1.000
_cell.angle_alpha   90.00
_cell.angle_beta   90.00
_cell.angle_gamma   90.00
#
_symmetry.space_group_name_H-M   'P 1'
#
loop_
_entity.id
_entity.type
_entity.pdbx_description
1 polymer ?
#
loop_
_entity_poly.entity_id
_entity_poly.type
_entity_poly.pdbx_seq_one_letter_code
_entity_poly.pdbx_strand_id
1 'polypeptide(L)'
;MNNLNAKQAFELSATFLAHKTYQSLTHAMIHFFSSLDGVTGVAPYEVFGDPLVPVDLLIRRFPLSLDDHHRDNNTDLLMRFLPKSKGGVEHIQEDGKHWIVFDVTNNVKPRRVMLICGDLSNRDTTIVEGLYHIYANQVALLDSKERDTLTRLPNRQTLDTTLPGSRYFCESLFWASKPKQAANT
;
A
#
# COMPACT_ATOMS: atom_id res chain seq x y z
N MET A 1 -9.34 7.77 -30.28
CA MET A 1 -8.16 7.34 -29.48
C MET A 1 -7.02 7.07 -30.44
N ASN A 2 -5.91 7.80 -30.35
CA ASN A 2 -4.74 7.57 -31.19
C ASN A 2 -4.05 6.25 -30.79
N ASN A 3 -3.58 5.46 -31.76
CA ASN A 3 -2.87 4.18 -31.53
C ASN A 3 -1.70 4.29 -30.54
N LEU A 4 -1.08 5.48 -30.45
CA LEU A 4 0.01 5.77 -29.50
C LEU A 4 -0.45 5.70 -28.04
N ASN A 5 -1.65 6.21 -27.72
CA ASN A 5 -2.19 6.22 -26.36
C ASN A 5 -2.60 4.81 -25.91
N ALA A 6 -3.12 3.99 -26.83
CA ALA A 6 -3.47 2.61 -26.54
C ALA A 6 -2.22 1.76 -26.28
N LYS A 7 -1.16 1.95 -27.07
CA LYS A 7 0.13 1.28 -26.86
C LYS A 7 0.74 1.63 -25.50
N GLN A 8 0.78 2.92 -25.15
CA GLN A 8 1.30 3.37 -23.86
C GLN A 8 0.49 2.83 -22.68
N ALA A 9 -0.85 2.87 -22.77
CA ALA A 9 -1.71 2.30 -21.73
C ALA A 9 -1.48 0.79 -21.56
N PHE A 10 -1.30 0.05 -22.66
CA PHE A 10 -1.00 -1.38 -22.63
C PHE A 10 0.38 -1.66 -22.01
N GLU A 11 1.41 -0.91 -22.40
CA GLU A 11 2.76 -1.04 -21.85
C GLU A 11 2.78 -0.78 -20.33
N LEU A 12 2.14 0.32 -19.89
CA LEU A 12 1.98 0.61 -18.46
C LEU A 12 1.24 -0.49 -17.71
N SER A 13 0.14 -1.00 -18.30
CA SER A 13 -0.61 -2.11 -17.73
C SER A 13 0.28 -3.34 -17.56
N ALA A 14 1.02 -3.73 -18.61
CA ALA A 14 1.91 -4.87 -18.58
C ALA A 14 3.02 -4.73 -17.53
N THR A 15 3.58 -3.52 -17.37
CA THR A 15 4.57 -3.23 -16.33
C THR A 15 4.02 -3.50 -14.94
N PHE A 16 2.84 -2.99 -14.60
CA PHE A 16 2.27 -3.18 -13.27
C PHE A 16 1.79 -4.61 -13.02
N LEU A 17 1.27 -5.29 -14.04
CA LEU A 17 0.86 -6.70 -13.96
C LEU A 17 2.05 -7.65 -13.74
N ALA A 18 3.27 -7.24 -14.07
CA ALA A 18 4.47 -8.08 -13.90
C ALA A 18 4.93 -8.17 -12.44
N HIS A 19 4.42 -7.31 -11.54
CA HIS A 19 4.83 -7.29 -10.15
C HIS A 19 4.22 -8.46 -9.36
N LYS A 20 5.10 -9.17 -8.64
CA LYS A 20 4.76 -10.41 -7.93
C LYS A 20 4.44 -10.20 -6.46
N THR A 21 4.68 -8.99 -5.94
CA THR A 21 4.39 -8.68 -4.54
C THR A 21 3.66 -7.35 -4.40
N TYR A 22 2.84 -7.21 -3.36
CA TYR A 22 2.15 -5.95 -3.04
C TYR A 22 3.15 -4.81 -2.85
N GLN A 23 4.29 -5.10 -2.19
CA GLN A 23 5.34 -4.13 -1.96
C GLN A 23 5.95 -3.63 -3.27
N SER A 24 6.37 -4.53 -4.16
CA SER A 24 6.96 -4.16 -5.45
C SER A 24 5.98 -3.37 -6.33
N LEU A 25 4.71 -3.79 -6.37
CA LEU A 25 3.65 -3.07 -7.07
C LEU A 25 3.44 -1.66 -6.54
N THR A 26 3.32 -1.52 -5.21
CA THR A 26 3.05 -0.23 -4.58
C THR A 26 4.21 0.74 -4.79
N HIS A 27 5.46 0.28 -4.69
CA HIS A 27 6.63 1.11 -5.02
C HIS A 27 6.64 1.58 -6.47
N ALA A 28 6.34 0.71 -7.43
CA ALA A 28 6.30 1.09 -8.83
C ALA A 28 5.20 2.12 -9.12
N MET A 29 4.02 1.96 -8.50
CA MET A 29 2.94 2.95 -8.60
C MET A 29 3.35 4.30 -8.02
N ILE A 30 3.97 4.32 -6.83
CA ILE A 30 4.49 5.55 -6.22
C ILE A 30 5.48 6.25 -7.15
N HIS A 31 6.45 5.51 -7.70
CA HIS A 31 7.47 6.06 -8.59
C HIS A 31 6.84 6.63 -9.86
N PHE A 32 5.91 5.89 -10.47
CA PHE A 32 5.21 6.33 -11.66
C PHE A 32 4.43 7.63 -11.41
N PHE A 33 3.57 7.67 -10.39
CA PHE A 33 2.78 8.87 -10.08
C PHE A 33 3.65 10.06 -9.69
N SER A 34 4.73 9.83 -8.93
CA SER A 34 5.68 10.90 -8.57
C SER A 34 6.44 11.46 -9.77
N SER A 35 6.48 10.75 -10.90
CA SER A 35 7.12 11.20 -12.14
C SER A 35 6.19 12.00 -13.07
N LEU A 36 4.89 12.08 -12.75
CA LEU A 36 3.93 12.85 -13.54
C LEU A 36 4.04 14.34 -13.23
N ASP A 37 3.98 15.17 -14.27
CA ASP A 37 3.92 16.61 -14.13
C ASP A 37 2.68 17.02 -13.31
N GLY A 38 2.87 17.92 -12.35
CA GLY A 38 1.81 18.40 -11.46
C GLY A 38 1.61 17.59 -10.18
N VAL A 39 2.16 16.37 -10.08
CA VAL A 39 2.13 15.59 -8.83
C VAL A 39 3.17 16.14 -7.85
N THR A 40 2.71 16.43 -6.64
CA THR A 40 3.52 16.99 -5.54
C THR A 40 3.72 16.00 -4.39
N GLY A 41 2.93 14.92 -4.35
CA GLY A 41 3.12 13.88 -3.36
C GLY A 41 2.28 12.64 -3.62
N VAL A 42 2.81 11.48 -3.24
CA VAL A 42 2.11 10.19 -3.28
C VAL A 42 2.31 9.49 -1.94
N ALA A 43 1.23 9.08 -1.29
CA ALA A 43 1.27 8.47 0.03
C ALA A 43 0.31 7.26 0.09
N PRO A 44 0.83 6.03 0.14
CA PRO A 44 0.02 4.84 0.36
C PRO A 44 -0.15 4.52 1.85
N TYR A 45 -1.28 3.90 2.16
CA TYR A 45 -1.74 3.58 3.51
C TYR A 45 -2.39 2.19 3.56
N GLU A 46 -2.18 1.52 4.68
CA GLU A 46 -2.92 0.35 5.13
C GLU A 46 -3.92 0.77 6.21
N VAL A 47 -5.19 0.46 6.03
CA VAL A 47 -6.28 0.81 6.95
C VAL A 47 -6.86 -0.45 7.57
N PHE A 48 -6.68 -0.59 8.88
CA PHE A 48 -7.19 -1.70 9.69
C PHE A 48 -8.38 -1.24 10.52
N GLY A 49 -9.36 -2.12 10.70
CA GLY A 49 -10.59 -1.81 11.45
C GLY A 49 -11.71 -1.27 10.58
N ASP A 50 -12.81 -0.87 11.23
CA ASP A 50 -13.98 -0.27 10.59
C ASP A 50 -13.87 1.26 10.61
N PRO A 51 -13.85 1.94 9.45
CA PRO A 51 -13.84 3.39 9.38
C PRO A 51 -15.02 4.09 10.06
N LEU A 52 -16.14 3.41 10.26
CA LEU A 52 -17.30 3.94 10.97
C LEU A 52 -17.11 3.92 12.50
N VAL A 53 -16.09 3.22 13.00
CA VAL A 53 -15.78 3.06 14.43
C VAL A 53 -14.36 3.58 14.69
N PRO A 54 -14.18 4.88 15.00
CA PRO A 54 -12.86 5.50 15.13
C PRO A 54 -11.92 4.83 16.14
N VAL A 55 -12.46 4.20 17.19
CA VAL A 55 -11.69 3.56 18.26
C VAL A 55 -10.94 2.32 17.77
N ASP A 56 -11.46 1.66 16.73
CA ASP A 56 -10.89 0.45 16.15
C ASP A 56 -10.06 0.72 14.89
N LEU A 57 -10.01 1.99 14.45
CA LEU A 57 -9.38 2.39 13.19
C LEU A 57 -7.88 2.63 13.40
N LEU A 58 -7.05 1.81 12.75
CA LEU A 58 -5.61 2.02 12.68
C LEU A 58 -5.22 2.31 11.23
N ILE A 59 -4.63 3.48 11.03
CA ILE A 59 -4.10 3.92 9.74
C ILE A 59 -2.57 3.85 9.81
N ARG A 60 -1.97 3.05 8.93
CA ARG A 60 -0.52 2.90 8.85
C ARG A 60 -0.04 3.34 7.48
N ARG A 61 0.95 4.24 7.44
CA ARG A 61 1.63 4.60 6.19
C ARG A 61 2.47 3.42 5.67
N PHE A 62 2.39 3.16 4.37
CA PHE A 62 3.23 2.18 3.71
C PHE A 62 4.70 2.63 3.78
N PRO A 63 5.62 1.80 4.30
CA PRO A 63 7.02 2.18 4.46
C PRO A 63 7.72 2.27 3.10
N LEU A 64 8.32 3.42 2.76
CA LEU A 64 9.09 3.55 1.53
C LEU A 64 10.53 3.05 1.72
N SER A 65 11.02 3.03 2.97
CA SER A 65 12.30 2.44 3.37
C SER A 65 12.25 1.91 4.81
N LEU A 66 13.28 1.19 5.25
CA LEU A 66 13.38 0.70 6.65
C LEU A 66 13.68 1.83 7.64
N ASP A 67 14.27 2.94 7.17
CA ASP A 67 14.71 4.09 7.98
C ASP A 67 13.70 5.25 7.93
N ASP A 68 12.49 4.97 7.45
CA ASP A 68 11.56 6.02 7.04
C ASP A 68 10.81 6.64 8.23
N HIS A 69 11.39 7.69 8.81
CA HIS A 69 10.76 8.53 9.83
C HIS A 69 9.91 9.65 9.23
N HIS A 70 9.08 9.33 8.22
CA HIS A 70 8.19 10.32 7.64
C HIS A 70 7.08 10.70 8.62
N ARG A 71 6.98 12.01 8.95
CA ARG A 71 5.84 12.56 9.67
C ARG A 71 4.58 12.37 8.81
N ASP A 72 3.63 11.58 9.30
CA ASP A 72 2.33 11.41 8.63
C ASP A 72 1.47 12.66 8.88
N ASN A 73 1.20 13.41 7.82
CA ASN A 73 0.39 14.62 7.89
C ASN A 73 -1.02 14.41 7.29
N ASN A 74 -1.35 13.20 6.84
CA ASN A 74 -2.63 12.94 6.14
C ASN A 74 -3.60 12.09 6.95
N THR A 75 -3.26 11.69 8.19
CA THR A 75 -4.15 10.89 9.04
C THR A 75 -5.50 11.57 9.22
N ASP A 76 -5.52 12.87 9.51
CA ASP A 76 -6.75 13.63 9.71
C ASP A 76 -7.62 13.68 8.45
N LEU A 77 -6.99 13.83 7.27
CA LEU A 77 -7.67 13.77 5.98
C LEU A 77 -8.35 12.41 5.77
N LEU A 78 -7.62 11.33 6.03
CA LEU A 78 -8.13 9.96 5.90
C LEU A 78 -9.25 9.68 6.91
N MET A 79 -9.13 10.14 8.15
CA MET A 79 -10.19 9.98 9.17
C MET A 79 -11.50 10.66 8.75
N ARG A 80 -11.44 11.79 8.02
CA ARG A 80 -12.63 12.48 7.48
C ARG A 80 -13.19 11.81 6.23
N PHE A 81 -12.32 11.24 5.40
CA PHE A 81 -12.65 10.62 4.11
C PHE A 81 -13.21 9.20 4.24
N LEU A 82 -12.50 8.32 4.95
CA LEU A 82 -12.77 6.88 5.00
C LEU A 82 -14.20 6.48 5.44
N PRO A 83 -14.86 7.17 6.40
CA PRO A 83 -16.23 6.83 6.79
C PRO A 83 -17.27 7.04 5.67
N LYS A 84 -16.96 7.91 4.70
CA LYS A 84 -17.85 8.28 3.58
C LYS A 84 -17.54 7.49 2.31
N SER A 85 -16.30 7.05 2.17
CA SER A 85 -15.82 6.37 0.96
C SER A 85 -16.37 4.96 0.82
N LYS A 86 -16.85 4.65 -0.39
CA LYS A 86 -17.32 3.31 -0.78
C LYS A 86 -16.25 2.50 -1.52
N GLY A 87 -15.01 2.99 -1.56
CA GLY A 87 -13.96 2.48 -2.44
C GLY A 87 -14.06 3.10 -3.84
N GLY A 88 -13.03 2.90 -4.66
CA GLY A 88 -12.95 3.48 -6.00
C GLY A 88 -11.88 4.56 -6.13
N VAL A 89 -12.11 5.48 -7.07
CA VAL A 89 -11.33 6.70 -7.23
C VAL A 89 -12.20 7.87 -6.80
N GLU A 90 -11.72 8.70 -5.88
CA GLU A 90 -12.41 9.92 -5.47
C GLU A 90 -11.47 11.12 -5.61
N HIS A 91 -12.03 12.25 -6.04
CA HIS A 91 -11.32 13.53 -6.10
C HIS A 91 -11.77 14.39 -4.93
N ILE A 92 -10.82 14.85 -4.12
CA ILE A 92 -11.12 15.71 -2.98
C ILE A 92 -10.28 16.98 -3.06
N GLN A 93 -10.88 18.09 -2.62
CA GLN A 93 -10.19 19.36 -2.44
C GLN A 93 -10.16 19.67 -0.95
N GLU A 94 -8.97 19.74 -0.38
CA GLU A 94 -8.78 19.99 1.05
C GLU A 94 -7.57 20.91 1.24
N ASP A 95 -7.70 21.93 2.09
CA ASP A 95 -6.64 22.92 2.36
C ASP A 95 -6.04 23.57 1.10
N GLY A 96 -6.89 23.79 0.07
CA GLY A 96 -6.48 24.37 -1.21
C GLY A 96 -5.65 23.43 -2.10
N LYS A 97 -5.55 22.15 -1.76
CA LYS A 97 -4.86 21.12 -2.55
C LYS A 97 -5.84 20.19 -3.21
N HIS A 98 -5.53 19.79 -4.45
CA HIS A 98 -6.26 18.72 -5.14
C HIS A 98 -5.64 17.37 -4.83
N TRP A 99 -6.50 16.42 -4.47
CA TRP A 99 -6.13 15.04 -4.19
C TRP A 99 -6.96 14.09 -5.04
N ILE A 100 -6.30 13.05 -5.53
CA ILE A 100 -6.92 11.85 -6.08
C ILE A 100 -6.69 10.73 -5.05
N VAL A 101 -7.77 10.08 -4.64
CA VAL A 101 -7.75 9.01 -3.64
C VAL A 101 -8.09 7.70 -4.31
N PHE A 102 -7.14 6.77 -4.31
CA PHE A 102 -7.43 5.37 -4.64
C PHE A 102 -7.81 4.65 -3.38
N ASP A 103 -8.94 3.98 -3.40
CA ASP A 103 -9.47 3.31 -2.24
C ASP A 103 -9.90 1.88 -2.57
N VAL A 104 -9.03 0.94 -2.24
CA VAL A 104 -9.19 -0.48 -2.52
C VAL A 104 -9.79 -1.18 -1.31
N THR A 105 -11.09 -1.43 -1.39
CA THR A 105 -11.90 -2.09 -0.34
C THR A 105 -12.25 -3.54 -0.67
N ASN A 106 -12.33 -3.88 -1.96
CA ASN A 106 -12.85 -5.15 -2.41
C ASN A 106 -11.79 -6.26 -2.35
N ASN A 107 -12.09 -7.36 -1.66
CA ASN A 107 -11.24 -8.56 -1.56
C ASN A 107 -9.80 -8.29 -1.08
N VAL A 108 -9.61 -7.27 -0.24
CA VAL A 108 -8.30 -6.94 0.34
C VAL A 108 -8.47 -6.67 1.83
N LYS A 109 -7.61 -7.25 2.68
CA LYS A 109 -7.56 -6.92 4.12
C LYS A 109 -6.12 -6.83 4.62
N PRO A 110 -5.63 -5.66 5.03
CA PRO A 110 -6.35 -4.39 5.30
C PRO A 110 -6.78 -3.63 4.05
N ARG A 111 -7.76 -2.72 4.19
CA ARG A 111 -8.14 -1.77 3.13
C ARG A 111 -6.89 -0.97 2.72
N ARG A 112 -6.70 -0.73 1.42
CA ARG A 112 -5.52 -0.01 0.91
C ARG A 112 -5.94 1.32 0.33
N VAL A 113 -5.29 2.38 0.77
CA VAL A 113 -5.55 3.73 0.28
C VAL A 113 -4.28 4.33 -0.30
N MET A 114 -4.36 5.01 -1.44
CA MET A 114 -3.26 5.80 -1.97
C MET A 114 -3.74 7.21 -2.25
N LEU A 115 -3.11 8.17 -1.57
CA LEU A 115 -3.33 9.59 -1.78
C LEU A 115 -2.33 10.10 -2.82
N ILE A 116 -2.83 10.80 -3.83
CA ILE A 116 -2.04 11.44 -4.88
C ILE A 116 -2.39 12.94 -4.81
N CYS A 117 -1.44 13.78 -4.41
CA CYS A 117 -1.61 15.22 -4.30
C CYS A 117 -1.02 15.91 -5.54
N GLY A 118 -1.77 16.80 -6.17
CA GLY A 118 -1.27 17.57 -7.30
C GLY A 118 -2.33 18.00 -8.29
N ASP A 119 -1.98 19.00 -9.09
CA ASP A 119 -2.83 19.53 -10.16
C ASP A 119 -2.41 18.87 -11.49
N LEU A 120 -3.07 17.78 -11.82
CA LEU A 120 -2.79 16.98 -13.02
C LEU A 120 -3.49 17.56 -14.25
N SER A 121 -2.88 17.36 -15.42
CA SER A 121 -3.57 17.62 -16.68
C SER A 121 -4.78 16.68 -16.83
N ASN A 122 -5.77 17.05 -17.67
CA ASN A 122 -6.92 16.18 -17.96
C ASN A 122 -6.47 14.81 -18.50
N ARG A 123 -5.40 14.79 -19.31
CA ARG A 123 -4.84 13.56 -19.86
C ARG A 123 -4.28 12.67 -18.75
N ASP A 124 -3.47 13.24 -17.86
CA ASP A 124 -2.81 12.46 -16.81
C ASP A 124 -3.83 11.99 -15.76
N THR A 125 -4.84 12.81 -15.49
CA THR A 125 -5.99 12.43 -14.66
C THR A 125 -6.67 11.17 -15.19
N THR A 126 -6.98 11.11 -16.49
CA THR A 126 -7.57 9.90 -17.10
C THR A 126 -6.66 8.68 -17.00
N ILE A 127 -5.33 8.87 -17.13
CA ILE A 127 -4.37 7.77 -16.98
C ILE A 127 -4.35 7.26 -15.54
N VAL A 128 -4.29 8.17 -14.56
CA VAL A 128 -4.30 7.85 -13.13
C VAL A 128 -5.59 7.08 -12.78
N GLU A 129 -6.76 7.60 -13.16
CA GLU A 129 -8.05 6.91 -12.94
C GLU A 129 -8.08 5.50 -13.57
N GLY A 130 -7.56 5.34 -14.79
CA GLY A 130 -7.49 4.04 -15.44
C GLY A 130 -6.58 3.04 -14.70
N LEU A 131 -5.47 3.52 -14.15
CA LEU A 131 -4.52 2.70 -13.40
C LEU A 131 -5.07 2.19 -12.06
N TYR A 132 -6.07 2.87 -11.47
CA TYR A 132 -6.74 2.37 -10.27
C TYR A 132 -7.27 0.95 -10.46
N HIS A 133 -7.91 0.65 -11.58
CA HIS A 133 -8.48 -0.69 -11.81
C HIS A 133 -7.42 -1.77 -11.86
N ILE A 134 -6.25 -1.46 -12.44
CA ILE A 134 -5.12 -2.38 -12.49
C ILE A 134 -4.54 -2.57 -11.10
N TYR A 135 -4.34 -1.47 -10.36
CA TYR A 135 -3.85 -1.50 -8.99
C TYR A 135 -4.78 -2.32 -8.09
N ALA A 136 -6.06 -1.98 -8.04
CA ALA A 136 -7.05 -2.65 -7.19
C ALA A 136 -7.13 -4.15 -7.46
N ASN A 137 -7.15 -4.55 -8.74
CA ASN A 137 -7.17 -5.96 -9.13
C ASN A 137 -5.89 -6.69 -8.73
N GLN A 138 -4.72 -6.10 -8.97
CA GLN A 138 -3.45 -6.72 -8.60
C GLN A 138 -3.29 -6.81 -7.09
N VAL A 139 -3.66 -5.77 -6.34
CA VAL A 139 -3.64 -5.79 -4.88
C VAL A 139 -4.53 -6.92 -4.35
N ALA A 140 -5.76 -7.09 -4.86
CA ALA A 140 -6.64 -8.19 -4.45
C ALA A 140 -6.04 -9.58 -4.76
N LEU A 141 -5.46 -9.76 -5.95
CA LEU A 141 -4.82 -11.01 -6.33
C LEU A 141 -3.58 -11.30 -5.46
N LEU A 142 -2.77 -10.28 -5.18
CA LEU A 142 -1.57 -10.41 -4.36
C LEU A 142 -1.94 -10.67 -2.90
N ASP A 143 -2.91 -9.96 -2.34
CA ASP A 143 -3.38 -10.17 -0.96
C ASP A 143 -3.88 -11.62 -0.77
N SER A 144 -4.63 -12.15 -1.74
CA SER A 144 -5.09 -13.55 -1.71
C SER A 144 -3.97 -14.60 -1.76
N LYS A 145 -2.81 -14.25 -2.35
CA LYS A 145 -1.64 -15.12 -2.46
C LYS A 145 -0.67 -14.95 -1.31
N GLU A 146 -0.60 -13.75 -0.75
CA GLU A 146 0.39 -13.34 0.23
C GLU A 146 -0.08 -13.50 1.67
N ARG A 147 -1.39 -13.57 1.90
CA ARG A 147 -1.94 -13.65 3.25
C ARG A 147 -2.53 -15.02 3.52
N ASP A 148 -2.37 -15.44 4.78
CA ASP A 148 -3.01 -16.64 5.29
C ASP A 148 -4.52 -16.37 5.51
N THR A 149 -5.36 -17.30 5.06
CA THR A 149 -6.82 -17.13 5.06
C THR A 149 -7.41 -16.96 6.46
N LEU A 150 -6.81 -17.59 7.47
CA LEU A 150 -7.33 -17.61 8.84
C LEU A 150 -6.88 -16.38 9.62
N THR A 151 -5.59 -16.06 9.56
CA THR A 151 -4.98 -14.99 10.35
C THR A 151 -5.00 -13.64 9.64
N ARG A 152 -5.12 -13.65 8.31
CA ARG A 152 -4.91 -12.48 7.43
C ARG A 152 -3.55 -11.84 7.60
N LEU A 153 -2.59 -12.52 8.23
CA LEU A 153 -1.20 -12.09 8.29
C LEU A 153 -0.48 -12.54 7.02
N PRO A 154 0.68 -11.95 6.68
CA PRO A 154 1.54 -12.50 5.65
C PRO A 154 1.79 -13.98 5.91
N ASN A 155 1.56 -14.81 4.90
CA ASN A 155 1.85 -16.24 4.98
C ASN A 155 3.36 -16.46 5.08
N ARG A 156 3.77 -17.68 5.39
CA ARG A 156 5.18 -18.02 5.64
C ARG A 156 6.12 -17.64 4.48
N GLN A 157 5.69 -17.84 3.23
CA GLN A 157 6.49 -17.52 2.04
C GLN A 157 6.67 -16.01 1.88
N THR A 158 5.59 -15.24 2.08
CA THR A 158 5.64 -13.77 2.04
C THR A 158 6.46 -13.22 3.20
N LEU A 159 6.31 -13.77 4.41
CA LEU A 159 7.09 -13.35 5.56
C LEU A 159 8.60 -13.53 5.32
N ASP A 160 9.01 -14.69 4.79
CA ASP A 160 10.40 -15.01 4.49
C ASP A 160 11.03 -14.09 3.42
N THR A 161 10.22 -13.55 2.52
CA THR A 161 10.67 -12.63 1.46
C THR A 161 10.62 -11.16 1.87
N THR A 162 9.72 -10.80 2.77
CA THR A 162 9.56 -9.42 3.27
C THR A 162 10.54 -9.10 4.41
N LEU A 163 10.97 -10.12 5.17
CA LEU A 163 11.91 -9.98 6.28
C LEU A 163 13.16 -10.86 6.07
N PRO A 164 14.08 -10.51 5.15
CA PRO A 164 15.32 -11.29 4.99
C PRO A 164 16.20 -11.31 6.25
N GLY A 165 15.98 -10.42 7.23
CA GLY A 165 16.73 -10.32 8.49
C GLY A 165 16.14 -11.06 9.71
N SER A 166 14.90 -11.57 9.66
CA SER A 166 14.26 -12.15 10.86
C SER A 166 14.75 -13.56 11.20
N ARG A 167 15.41 -14.27 10.26
CA ARG A 167 16.05 -15.56 10.55
C ARG A 167 17.16 -15.45 11.59
N TYR A 168 17.83 -14.30 11.69
CA TYR A 168 18.87 -14.06 12.69
C TYR A 168 18.32 -13.71 14.08
N PHE A 169 17.06 -13.27 14.19
CA PHE A 169 16.46 -12.94 15.48
C PHE A 169 15.99 -14.19 16.25
N CYS A 170 15.67 -15.28 15.55
CA CYS A 170 15.25 -16.52 16.19
C CYS A 170 16.44 -17.35 16.71
N GLU A 171 17.62 -17.28 16.07
CA GLU A 171 18.81 -17.97 16.58
C GLU A 171 19.39 -17.31 17.83
N SER A 172 19.32 -15.99 17.98
CA SER A 172 19.84 -15.30 19.17
C SER A 172 19.04 -15.60 20.44
N LEU A 173 17.73 -15.84 20.32
CA LEU A 173 16.88 -16.29 21.42
C LEU A 173 17.08 -17.76 21.80
N PHE A 174 17.47 -18.62 20.85
CA PHE A 174 17.73 -20.04 21.11
C PHE A 174 19.07 -20.28 21.83
N TRP A 175 20.06 -19.39 21.66
CA TRP A 175 21.31 -19.42 22.43
C TRP A 175 21.18 -18.82 23.83
N ALA A 176 20.18 -17.98 24.08
CA ALA A 176 19.92 -17.39 25.39
C ALA A 176 19.16 -18.32 26.37
N SER A 177 18.65 -19.46 25.89
CA SER A 177 17.81 -20.38 26.68
C SER A 177 18.48 -21.70 27.07
N LYS A 178 19.81 -21.80 27.08
CA LYS A 178 20.47 -22.96 27.69
C LYS A 178 20.34 -22.87 29.21
N PRO A 179 19.75 -23.87 29.90
CA PRO A 179 19.66 -23.84 31.35
C PRO A 179 21.07 -23.91 31.95
N LYS A 180 21.35 -23.02 32.92
CA LYS A 180 22.52 -23.15 33.79
C LYS A 180 22.48 -24.53 34.43
N GLN A 181 23.47 -25.36 34.15
CA GLN A 181 23.67 -26.59 34.91
C GLN A 181 23.77 -26.21 36.39
N ALA A 182 22.87 -26.79 37.20
CA ALA A 182 22.92 -26.66 38.64
C ALA A 182 24.24 -27.27 39.13
N ALA A 183 25.02 -26.46 39.84
CA ALA A 183 26.17 -26.93 40.60
C ALA A 183 25.64 -27.83 41.72
N ASN A 184 25.90 -29.13 41.62
CA ASN A 184 25.77 -30.04 42.76
C ASN A 184 27.06 -29.96 43.56
N THR A 185 26.92 -29.49 44.79
CA THR A 185 27.78 -29.77 45.97
C THR A 185 27.99 -31.25 46.20
#